data_AF-A0A8S3TCR3-F1
#
_entry.id   AF-A0A8S3TCR3-F1
#
_cell.length_a   1.000
_cell.length_b   1.000
_cell.length_c   1.000
_cell.angle_alpha   90.00
_cell.angle_beta   90.00
_cell.angle_gamma   90.00
#
_symmetry.space_group_name_H-M   'P 1'
#
loop_
_entity.id
_entity.type
_entity.pdbx_description
1 polymer ?
#
loop_
_entity_poly.entity_id
_entity_poly.type
_entity_poly.pdbx_seq_one_letter_code
_entity_poly.pdbx_strand_id
1 'polypeptide(L)'
;MEGIHCNFTLLGKLESGNTVERSEFQRLTTENINLKERVSEMKLTPNSLYGKEDKVKYLPEYLTLMKVFQLLELYVPESSRSPIFKFEKLMLVLMKLRLNLPIQDLAYRFEVSKSTVSRIFNSVIHVLYGRMKDFIFWLDGKQLQLTMPMEFRKKVLV
;
A
#
# COMPACT_ATOMS: atom_id res chain seq x y z
N MET A 1 -27.48 -71.07 12.82
CA MET A 1 -26.47 -70.22 13.50
C MET A 1 -25.65 -69.51 12.44
N GLU A 2 -26.21 -68.53 11.73
CA GLU A 2 -25.44 -67.70 10.79
C GLU A 2 -26.09 -66.32 10.77
N GLY A 3 -25.45 -65.33 11.39
CA GLY A 3 -26.04 -63.99 11.48
C GLY A 3 -25.17 -62.90 12.09
N ILE A 4 -23.88 -63.14 12.37
CA ILE A 4 -23.01 -62.15 13.03
C ILE A 4 -21.67 -61.96 12.28
N HIS A 5 -21.67 -61.99 10.94
CA HIS A 5 -20.43 -61.71 10.18
C HIS A 5 -20.49 -60.49 9.24
N CYS A 6 -21.65 -59.87 9.00
CA CYS A 6 -21.74 -58.77 8.01
C CYS A 6 -21.74 -57.33 8.58
N ASN A 7 -21.82 -57.12 9.89
CA ASN A 7 -21.91 -55.76 10.45
C ASN A 7 -20.57 -55.07 10.76
N PHE A 8 -19.43 -55.79 10.70
CA PHE A 8 -18.12 -55.20 11.02
C PHE A 8 -17.46 -54.50 9.81
N THR A 9 -17.85 -54.84 8.57
CA THR A 9 -17.23 -54.29 7.35
C THR A 9 -17.84 -52.94 6.91
N LEU A 10 -19.07 -52.63 7.31
CA LEU A 10 -19.72 -51.36 6.95
C LEU A 10 -19.38 -50.19 7.88
N LEU A 11 -19.04 -50.46 9.15
CA LEU A 11 -18.55 -49.42 10.06
C LEU A 11 -17.14 -48.93 9.68
N GLY A 12 -16.29 -49.80 9.15
CA GLY A 12 -14.96 -49.41 8.66
C GLY A 12 -14.98 -48.49 7.43
N LYS A 13 -16.07 -48.49 6.63
CA LYS A 13 -16.19 -47.68 5.41
C LYS A 13 -16.79 -46.29 5.64
N LEU A 14 -17.58 -46.10 6.70
CA LEU A 14 -18.09 -44.79 7.11
C LEU A 14 -17.01 -43.95 7.82
N GLU A 15 -16.05 -44.59 8.49
CA GLU A 15 -14.91 -43.89 9.09
C GLU A 15 -13.78 -43.63 8.10
N SER A 16 -13.59 -44.47 7.08
CA SER A 16 -12.52 -44.28 6.08
C SER A 16 -12.86 -43.28 4.97
N GLY A 17 -14.15 -43.01 4.71
CA GLY A 17 -14.58 -41.99 3.73
C GLY A 17 -14.42 -40.55 4.21
N ASN A 18 -14.35 -40.34 5.52
CA ASN A 18 -14.33 -39.02 6.16
C ASN A 18 -12.91 -38.51 6.44
N THR A 19 -11.88 -39.36 6.41
CA THR A 19 -10.50 -38.96 6.74
C THR A 19 -9.83 -38.24 5.59
N VAL A 20 -10.00 -38.72 4.35
CA VAL A 20 -9.41 -38.10 3.15
C VAL A 20 -10.06 -36.73 2.91
N GLU A 21 -11.39 -36.64 2.92
CA GLU A 21 -12.11 -35.36 2.76
C GLU A 21 -11.77 -34.36 3.86
N ARG A 22 -11.63 -34.81 5.12
CA ARG A 22 -11.23 -33.95 6.24
C ARG A 22 -9.78 -33.50 6.13
N SER A 23 -8.88 -34.35 5.61
CA SER A 23 -7.48 -33.99 5.36
C SER A 23 -7.35 -32.98 4.22
N GLU A 24 -8.12 -33.13 3.14
CA GLU A 24 -8.18 -32.19 2.03
C GLU A 24 -8.78 -30.86 2.47
N PHE A 25 -9.86 -30.87 3.27
CA PHE A 25 -10.44 -29.67 3.85
C PHE A 25 -9.45 -28.92 4.76
N GLN A 26 -8.70 -29.64 5.60
CA GLN A 26 -7.65 -29.06 6.42
C GLN A 26 -6.53 -28.45 5.55
N ARG A 27 -6.08 -29.17 4.52
CA ARG A 27 -5.05 -28.66 3.59
C ARG A 27 -5.51 -27.39 2.88
N LEU A 28 -6.71 -27.39 2.32
CA LEU A 28 -7.30 -26.22 1.65
C LEU A 28 -7.52 -25.05 2.61
N THR A 29 -7.84 -25.32 3.88
CA THR A 29 -7.98 -24.29 4.92
C THR A 29 -6.62 -23.65 5.21
N THR A 30 -5.58 -24.45 5.41
CA THR A 30 -4.21 -23.96 5.62
C THR A 30 -3.71 -23.17 4.41
N GLU A 31 -3.95 -23.69 3.20
CA GLU A 31 -3.56 -23.01 1.96
C GLU A 31 -4.31 -21.68 1.79
N ASN A 32 -5.61 -21.63 2.06
CA ASN A 32 -6.38 -20.37 2.02
C ASN A 32 -5.87 -19.34 3.04
N ILE A 33 -5.52 -19.78 4.25
CA ILE A 33 -4.94 -18.89 5.28
C ILE A 33 -3.62 -18.32 4.77
N ASN A 34 -2.73 -19.17 4.26
CA ASN A 34 -1.43 -18.76 3.72
C ASN A 34 -1.58 -17.81 2.52
N LEU A 35 -2.48 -18.12 1.58
CA LEU A 35 -2.74 -17.25 0.42
C LEU A 35 -3.28 -15.89 0.83
N LYS A 36 -4.21 -15.84 1.80
CA LYS A 36 -4.73 -14.58 2.33
C LYS A 36 -3.64 -13.75 3.01
N GLU A 37 -2.75 -14.41 3.76
CA GLU A 37 -1.60 -13.76 4.37
C GLU A 37 -0.65 -13.18 3.29
N ARG A 38 -0.25 -13.97 2.29
CA ARG A 38 0.60 -13.50 1.17
C ARG A 38 -0.01 -12.35 0.39
N VAL A 39 -1.32 -12.39 0.15
CA VAL A 39 -2.05 -11.27 -0.48
C VAL A 39 -2.03 -10.04 0.43
N SER A 40 -2.23 -10.22 1.74
CA SER A 40 -2.17 -9.10 2.68
C SER A 40 -0.79 -8.44 2.74
N GLU A 41 0.29 -9.21 2.61
CA GLU A 41 1.66 -8.70 2.58
C GLU A 41 2.02 -7.93 1.30
N MET A 42 1.27 -8.17 0.22
CA MET A 42 1.45 -7.53 -1.08
C MET A 42 0.68 -6.20 -1.18
N LYS A 43 -0.37 -6.01 -0.39
CA LYS A 43 -1.12 -4.75 -0.32
C LYS A 43 -0.29 -3.63 0.31
N LEU A 44 -0.49 -2.40 -0.14
CA LEU A 44 0.16 -1.20 0.40
C LEU A 44 -0.56 -0.70 1.65
N THR A 45 -0.37 -1.38 2.78
CA THR A 45 -0.89 -0.96 4.09
C THR A 45 0.24 -0.47 5.00
N PRO A 46 -0.04 0.38 6.01
CA PRO A 46 0.98 0.80 6.96
C PRO A 46 1.72 -0.39 7.58
N ASN A 47 0.98 -1.41 8.03
CA ASN A 47 1.54 -2.60 8.66
C ASN A 47 2.39 -3.44 7.69
N SER A 48 2.03 -3.50 6.40
CA SER A 48 2.82 -4.23 5.39
C SER A 48 4.19 -3.60 5.08
N LEU A 49 4.37 -2.32 5.44
CA LEU A 49 5.60 -1.54 5.20
C LEU A 49 6.48 -1.44 6.45
N TYR A 50 5.94 -1.75 7.63
CA TYR A 50 6.69 -1.76 8.88
C TYR A 50 7.85 -2.76 8.81
N GLY A 51 9.07 -2.31 9.08
CA GLY A 51 10.28 -3.14 9.08
C GLY A 51 10.75 -3.65 7.71
N LYS A 52 10.13 -3.20 6.60
CA LYS A 52 10.53 -3.57 5.23
C LYS A 52 11.25 -2.40 4.55
N GLU A 53 12.48 -2.12 5.00
CA GLU A 53 13.38 -1.06 4.50
C GLU A 53 13.50 -1.06 2.97
N ASP A 54 13.63 -2.23 2.35
CA ASP A 54 13.76 -2.36 0.89
C ASP A 54 12.55 -1.86 0.12
N LYS A 55 11.33 -2.01 0.68
CA LYS A 55 10.08 -1.55 0.05
C LYS A 55 9.93 -0.03 0.13
N VAL A 56 10.54 0.62 1.13
CA VAL A 56 10.51 2.07 1.32
C VAL A 56 11.77 2.78 0.81
N LYS A 57 12.76 2.05 0.27
CA LYS A 57 14.03 2.59 -0.23
C LYS A 57 13.90 3.81 -1.15
N TYR A 58 12.87 3.83 -1.99
CA TYR A 58 12.63 4.91 -2.95
C TYR A 58 11.55 5.91 -2.49
N LEU A 59 11.05 5.75 -1.27
CA LEU A 59 10.03 6.57 -0.61
C LEU A 59 10.62 7.22 0.65
N PRO A 60 9.89 8.10 1.37
CA PRO A 60 10.36 8.56 2.68
C PRO A 60 10.54 7.37 3.62
N GLU A 61 11.50 7.46 4.55
CA GLU A 61 11.65 6.50 5.65
C GLU A 61 10.29 6.24 6.32
N TYR A 62 10.01 4.99 6.71
CA TYR A 62 8.70 4.58 7.21
C TYR A 62 8.20 5.50 8.34
N LEU A 63 9.07 5.87 9.28
CA LEU A 63 8.71 6.74 10.39
C LEU A 63 8.30 8.15 9.92
N THR A 64 9.04 8.72 8.96
CA THR A 64 8.71 10.00 8.34
C THR A 64 7.39 9.91 7.58
N LEU A 65 7.18 8.82 6.83
CA LEU A 65 5.96 8.56 6.09
C LEU A 65 4.73 8.51 7.02
N MET A 66 4.83 7.81 8.15
CA MET A 66 3.74 7.74 9.13
C MET A 66 3.42 9.09 9.75
N LYS A 67 4.44 9.88 10.11
CA LYS A 67 4.23 11.24 10.65
C LYS A 67 3.55 12.15 9.64
N VAL A 68 3.98 12.09 8.37
CA VAL A 68 3.35 12.83 7.27
C VAL A 68 1.90 12.37 7.08
N PHE A 69 1.65 11.06 7.14
CA PHE A 69 0.29 10.54 7.03
C PHE A 69 -0.61 11.03 8.18
N GLN A 70 -0.17 10.94 9.43
CA GLN A 70 -0.92 11.42 10.60
C GLN A 70 -1.26 12.92 10.49
N LEU A 71 -0.34 13.74 9.97
CA LEU A 71 -0.57 15.17 9.77
C LEU A 71 -1.63 15.44 8.68
N LEU A 72 -1.70 14.60 7.65
CA LEU A 72 -2.54 14.82 6.48
C LEU A 72 -3.88 14.09 6.55
N GLU A 73 -4.00 13.04 7.36
CA GLU A 73 -5.14 12.11 7.40
C GLU A 73 -6.48 12.81 7.58
N LEU A 74 -6.55 13.82 8.45
CA LEU A 74 -7.77 14.60 8.72
C LEU A 74 -8.26 15.41 7.52
N TYR A 75 -7.42 15.55 6.50
CA TYR A 75 -7.65 16.46 5.38
C TYR A 75 -7.66 15.76 4.03
N VAL A 76 -7.25 14.49 3.99
CA VAL A 76 -7.43 13.65 2.81
C VAL A 76 -8.91 13.32 2.68
N PRO A 77 -9.57 13.68 1.57
CA PRO A 77 -10.99 13.45 1.42
C PRO A 77 -11.29 11.95 1.40
N GLU A 78 -12.20 11.57 2.28
CA GLU A 78 -12.81 10.26 2.30
C GLU A 78 -13.86 10.21 1.19
N SER A 79 -13.86 9.16 0.39
CA SER A 79 -14.91 8.97 -0.60
C SER A 79 -15.53 7.62 -0.33
N SER A 80 -16.78 7.63 0.14
CA SER A 80 -17.56 6.42 0.42
C SER A 80 -17.71 5.50 -0.79
N ARG A 81 -17.54 6.05 -2.00
CA ARG A 81 -17.60 5.34 -3.28
C ARG A 81 -16.24 4.86 -3.80
N SER A 82 -15.13 5.21 -3.15
CA SER A 82 -13.80 4.78 -3.62
C SER A 82 -13.29 3.60 -2.77
N PRO A 83 -12.82 2.52 -3.39
CA PRO A 83 -12.21 1.40 -2.65
C PRO A 83 -10.84 1.74 -2.04
N ILE A 84 -10.30 2.93 -2.34
CA ILE A 84 -8.96 3.36 -1.92
C ILE A 84 -8.98 4.05 -0.56
N PHE A 85 -8.19 3.54 0.38
CA PHE A 85 -8.00 4.10 1.72
C PHE A 85 -7.13 5.37 1.71
N LYS A 86 -7.24 6.22 2.73
CA LYS A 86 -6.46 7.48 2.83
C LYS A 86 -4.96 7.26 2.70
N PHE A 87 -4.44 6.19 3.33
CA PHE A 87 -3.03 5.84 3.25
C PHE A 87 -2.60 5.51 1.82
N GLU A 88 -3.40 4.73 1.10
CA GLU A 88 -3.15 4.38 -0.30
C GLU A 88 -3.20 5.60 -1.21
N LYS A 89 -4.10 6.55 -0.96
CA LYS A 89 -4.15 7.84 -1.68
C LYS A 89 -2.85 8.62 -1.51
N LEU A 90 -2.32 8.69 -0.28
CA LEU A 90 -1.02 9.32 -0.03
C LEU A 90 0.12 8.60 -0.76
N MET A 91 0.16 7.26 -0.68
CA MET A 91 1.18 6.45 -1.35
C MET A 91 1.13 6.63 -2.87
N LEU A 92 -0.06 6.68 -3.46
CA LEU A 92 -0.26 6.94 -4.89
C LEU A 92 0.39 8.27 -5.30
N VAL A 93 0.17 9.33 -4.52
CA VAL A 93 0.75 10.65 -4.80
C VAL A 93 2.26 10.65 -4.60
N LEU A 94 2.76 10.04 -3.53
CA LEU A 94 4.20 9.96 -3.28
C LEU A 94 4.92 9.15 -4.36
N MET A 95 4.35 8.04 -4.82
CA MET A 95 4.87 7.27 -5.96
C MET A 95 4.89 8.12 -7.23
N LYS A 96 3.84 8.92 -7.49
CA LYS A 96 3.83 9.83 -8.63
C LYS A 96 4.89 10.93 -8.53
N LEU A 97 5.08 11.52 -7.36
CA LEU A 97 6.03 12.62 -7.16
C LEU A 97 7.49 12.16 -7.12
N ARG A 98 7.79 11.07 -6.40
CA ARG A 98 9.18 10.61 -6.20
C ARG A 98 9.69 9.69 -7.31
N LEU A 99 8.83 8.82 -7.83
CA LEU A 99 9.21 7.82 -8.83
C LEU A 99 8.80 8.23 -10.24
N ASN A 100 8.03 9.32 -10.37
CA ASN A 100 7.45 9.79 -11.64
C ASN A 100 6.69 8.72 -12.43
N LEU A 101 6.01 7.79 -11.73
CA LEU A 101 5.27 6.71 -12.41
C LEU A 101 4.17 7.26 -13.34
N PRO A 102 3.90 6.62 -14.48
CA PRO A 102 2.81 7.03 -15.35
C PRO A 102 1.46 6.74 -14.68
N ILE A 103 0.44 7.54 -15.02
CA ILE A 103 -0.92 7.41 -14.46
C ILE A 103 -1.52 6.03 -14.77
N GLN A 104 -1.17 5.43 -15.91
CA GLN A 104 -1.58 4.07 -16.29
C GLN A 104 -1.09 3.03 -15.28
N ASP A 105 0.18 3.10 -14.88
CA ASP A 105 0.76 2.12 -13.94
C ASP A 105 0.14 2.25 -12.55
N LEU A 106 -0.09 3.48 -12.10
CA LEU A 106 -0.79 3.73 -10.85
C LEU A 106 -2.23 3.21 -10.90
N ALA A 107 -2.91 3.38 -12.03
CA ALA A 107 -4.27 2.87 -12.23
C ALA A 107 -4.31 1.34 -12.09
N TYR A 108 -3.32 0.65 -12.67
CA TYR A 108 -3.19 -0.80 -12.56
C TYR A 108 -2.85 -1.25 -11.12
N ARG A 109 -1.85 -0.62 -10.49
CA ARG A 109 -1.37 -0.98 -9.14
C ARG A 109 -2.42 -0.80 -8.04
N PHE A 110 -3.30 0.19 -8.18
CA PHE A 110 -4.36 0.50 -7.21
C PHE A 110 -5.74 0.04 -7.68
N GLU A 111 -5.83 -0.73 -8.77
CA GLU A 111 -7.06 -1.30 -9.32
C GLU A 111 -8.19 -0.27 -9.51
N VAL A 112 -7.84 0.92 -10.00
CA VAL A 112 -8.79 2.02 -10.26
C VAL A 112 -8.63 2.60 -11.65
N SER A 113 -9.63 3.35 -12.12
CA SER A 113 -9.53 4.05 -13.40
C SER A 113 -8.48 5.16 -13.38
N LYS A 114 -7.87 5.46 -14.54
CA LYS A 114 -6.97 6.63 -14.71
C LYS A 114 -7.60 7.94 -14.22
N SER A 115 -8.89 8.14 -14.50
CA SER A 115 -9.63 9.32 -14.06
C SER A 115 -9.74 9.42 -12.54
N THR A 116 -9.78 8.28 -11.84
CA THR A 116 -9.76 8.23 -10.37
C THR A 116 -8.37 8.57 -9.85
N VAL A 117 -7.31 8.03 -10.45
CA VAL A 117 -5.92 8.38 -10.13
C VAL A 117 -5.69 9.89 -10.27
N SER A 118 -6.06 10.49 -11.40
CA SER A 118 -5.88 11.93 -11.62
C SER A 118 -6.63 12.78 -10.59
N ARG A 119 -7.87 12.40 -10.25
CA ARG A 119 -8.65 13.10 -9.22
C ARG A 119 -8.01 12.99 -7.84
N ILE A 120 -7.57 11.80 -7.45
CA ILE A 120 -6.87 11.57 -6.17
C ILE A 120 -5.59 12.40 -6.14
N PHE A 121 -4.79 12.35 -7.21
CA PHE A 121 -3.54 13.09 -7.31
C PHE A 121 -3.75 14.59 -7.12
N ASN A 122 -4.67 15.19 -7.89
CA ASN A 122 -4.97 16.62 -7.79
C ASN A 122 -5.55 16.99 -6.41
N SER A 123 -6.41 16.16 -5.84
CA SER A 123 -6.98 16.44 -4.52
C SER A 123 -5.91 16.41 -3.42
N VAL A 124 -5.10 15.37 -3.39
CA VAL A 124 -4.10 15.16 -2.33
C VAL A 124 -2.91 16.11 -2.48
N ILE A 125 -2.50 16.47 -3.70
CA ILE A 125 -1.41 17.45 -3.89
C ILE A 125 -1.78 18.84 -3.33
N HIS A 126 -3.05 19.26 -3.46
CA HIS A 126 -3.52 20.52 -2.87
C HIS A 126 -3.49 20.45 -1.33
N VAL A 127 -3.84 19.31 -0.75
CA VAL A 127 -3.74 19.09 0.71
C VAL A 127 -2.28 19.14 1.18
N LEU A 128 -1.37 18.46 0.46
CA LEU A 128 0.07 18.52 0.74
C LEU A 128 0.57 19.96 0.67
N TYR A 129 0.25 20.68 -0.41
CA TYR A 129 0.66 22.07 -0.57
C TYR A 129 0.17 22.95 0.59
N GLY A 130 -1.12 22.85 0.95
CA GLY A 130 -1.70 23.66 2.02
C GLY A 130 -1.09 23.40 3.40
N ARG A 131 -0.62 22.17 3.67
CA ARG A 131 -0.08 21.77 4.99
C ARG A 131 1.42 21.81 5.08
N MET A 132 2.12 21.58 3.98
CA MET A 132 3.57 21.48 3.95
C MET A 132 4.24 22.74 3.41
N LYS A 133 3.49 23.74 2.92
CA LYS A 133 4.07 25.03 2.48
C LYS A 133 4.95 25.68 3.54
N ASP A 134 4.54 25.60 4.80
CA ASP A 134 5.22 26.26 5.92
C ASP A 134 6.42 25.43 6.44
N PHE A 135 6.53 24.17 5.99
CA PHE A 135 7.68 23.30 6.31
C PHE A 135 8.90 23.60 5.44
N ILE A 136 8.71 24.29 4.30
CA ILE A 136 9.80 24.65 3.40
C ILE A 136 10.01 26.16 3.50
N PHE A 137 11.07 26.55 4.18
CA PHE A 137 11.52 27.94 4.18
C PHE A 137 12.17 28.25 2.83
N TRP A 138 11.43 28.93 1.96
CA TRP A 138 11.99 29.49 0.74
C TRP A 138 12.67 30.82 1.07
N LEU A 139 13.99 30.87 0.92
CA LEU A 139 14.78 32.10 1.04
C LEU A 139 14.33 33.11 -0.01
N ASP A 140 14.26 34.39 0.36
CA ASP A 140 14.03 35.47 -0.60
C ASP A 140 15.14 35.49 -1.66
N GLY A 141 14.83 35.96 -2.88
CA GLY A 141 15.77 35.96 -4.00
C GLY A 141 17.09 36.66 -3.67
N LYS A 142 17.06 37.73 -2.87
CA LYS A 142 18.25 38.42 -2.39
C LYS A 142 19.05 37.56 -1.40
N GLN A 143 18.37 36.91 -0.45
CA GLN A 143 19.01 36.02 0.51
C GLN A 143 19.63 34.80 -0.17
N LEU A 144 18.96 34.26 -1.18
CA LEU A 144 19.46 33.15 -1.99
C LEU A 144 20.75 33.51 -2.74
N GLN A 145 20.85 34.73 -3.28
CA GLN A 145 22.06 35.23 -3.94
C GLN A 145 23.22 35.45 -2.96
N LEU A 146 22.92 35.94 -1.75
CA LEU A 146 23.92 36.13 -0.69
C LEU A 146 24.49 34.78 -0.22
N THR A 147 23.62 33.79 -0.02
CA THR A 147 24.01 32.44 0.41
C THR A 147 24.45 31.52 -0.74
N MET A 148 24.39 32.00 -1.99
CA MET A 148 24.79 31.23 -3.17
C MET A 148 26.29 30.89 -3.10
N PRO A 149 26.68 29.60 -3.11
CA PRO A 149 28.08 29.21 -3.15
C PRO A 149 28.77 29.79 -4.40
N MET A 150 30.06 30.10 -4.30
CA MET A 150 30.82 30.78 -5.36
C MET A 150 30.75 30.06 -6.71
N GLU A 151 30.66 28.72 -6.70
CA GLU A 151 30.55 27.89 -7.91
C GLU A 151 29.25 28.13 -8.70
N PHE A 152 28.16 28.53 -8.04
CA PHE A 152 26.87 28.76 -8.69
C PHE A 152 26.68 30.20 -9.19
N ARG A 153 27.46 31.16 -8.66
CA ARG A 153 27.36 32.58 -9.06
C ARG A 153 27.80 32.86 -10.50
N LYS A 154 28.59 31.96 -11.11
CA LYS A 154 29.17 32.16 -12.45
C LYS A 154 28.21 31.91 -13.62
N LYS A 155 27.00 31.37 -13.38
CA LYS A 155 26.04 31.00 -14.43
C LYS A 155 24.87 31.98 -14.63
N VAL A 156 24.79 33.07 -13.86
CA VAL A 156 23.69 34.06 -13.93
C VAL A 156 24.17 35.38 -14.57
N LEU A 157 24.97 35.26 -15.63
CA LEU A 157 25.32 36.37 -16.53
C LEU A 157 25.06 35.92 -17.97
N VAL A 158 23.80 35.96 -18.38
CA VAL A 158 23.36 36.08 -19.77
C VAL A 158 22.23 37.10 -19.79
#